data_AF-A0A920SI84-F1
#
_entry.id   AF-A0A920SI84-F1
#
_cell.length_a   1.000
_cell.length_b   1.000
_cell.length_c   1.000
_cell.angle_alpha   90.00
_cell.angle_beta   90.00
_cell.angle_gamma   90.00
#
_symmetry.space_group_name_H-M   'P 1'
#
loop_
_entity.id
_entity.type
_entity.pdbx_description
1 polymer ?
#
loop_
_entity_poly.entity_id
_entity_poly.type
_entity_poly.pdbx_seq_one_letter_code
_entity_poly.pdbx_strand_id
1 'polypeptide(L)'
;MRLLEVVAGPQTRPNVLQSLRIFGDQTLGKSVVTCKDTPGFIANRIGILWMESAVRFAFEDGLTVEEADAIIGRPMGIPKTGVFGLMDLVGIDLQPHVAASMLATLPEKTYTETFTNPRHSSIR
;
A
#
# COMPACT_ATOMS: atom_id res chain seq x y z
N MET A 1 5.44 -14.19 4.96
CA MET A 1 4.67 -13.00 5.44
C MET A 1 4.01 -13.28 6.77
N ARG A 2 4.11 -12.36 7.74
CA ARG A 2 3.56 -12.51 9.11
C ARG A 2 2.21 -11.81 9.33
N LEU A 3 1.87 -10.78 8.55
CA LEU A 3 0.65 -10.00 8.71
C LEU A 3 -0.57 -10.70 8.11
N LEU A 4 -1.73 -10.59 8.78
CA LEU A 4 -3.05 -10.93 8.25
C LEU A 4 -4.02 -9.79 8.57
N GLU A 5 -4.62 -9.21 7.53
CA GLU A 5 -5.70 -8.25 7.68
C GLU A 5 -7.05 -8.98 7.70
N VAL A 6 -7.86 -8.72 8.72
CA VAL A 6 -9.22 -9.24 8.81
C VAL A 6 -10.20 -8.08 8.71
N VAL A 7 -10.94 -8.08 7.61
CA VAL A 7 -11.88 -7.03 7.23
C VAL A 7 -13.27 -7.38 7.74
N ALA A 8 -13.93 -6.44 8.41
CA ALA A 8 -15.32 -6.58 8.82
C ALA A 8 -16.22 -5.67 7.95
N GLY A 9 -17.16 -6.28 7.24
CA GLY A 9 -18.22 -5.57 6.53
C GLY A 9 -19.45 -5.35 7.42
N PRO A 10 -20.46 -4.59 6.94
CA PRO A 10 -21.65 -4.25 7.72
C PRO A 10 -22.46 -5.47 8.22
N GLN A 11 -22.37 -6.58 7.51
CA GLN A 11 -23.08 -7.83 7.83
C GLN A 11 -22.22 -8.85 8.59
N THR A 12 -20.93 -8.54 8.83
CA THR A 12 -20.02 -9.46 9.50
C THR A 12 -20.36 -9.55 10.99
N ARG A 13 -20.76 -10.75 11.43
CA ARG A 13 -21.08 -10.98 12.85
C ARG A 13 -19.81 -10.88 13.71
N PRO A 14 -19.87 -10.23 14.89
CA PRO A 14 -18.70 -10.07 15.77
C PRO A 14 -18.05 -11.39 16.19
N ASN A 15 -18.86 -12.44 16.43
CA ASN A 15 -18.36 -13.75 16.83
C ASN A 15 -17.53 -14.43 15.72
N VAL A 16 -17.92 -14.27 14.45
CA VAL A 16 -17.17 -14.80 13.30
C VAL A 16 -15.84 -14.07 13.16
N LEU A 17 -15.85 -12.74 13.33
CA LEU A 17 -14.63 -11.93 13.30
C LEU A 17 -13.63 -12.37 14.38
N GLN A 18 -14.13 -12.62 15.60
CA GLN A 18 -13.31 -13.11 16.70
C GLN A 18 -12.74 -14.51 16.40
N SER A 19 -13.54 -15.43 15.88
CA SER A 19 -13.07 -16.77 15.49
C SER A 19 -11.96 -16.70 14.44
N LEU A 20 -12.11 -15.84 13.42
CA LEU A 20 -11.08 -15.64 12.39
C LEU A 20 -9.78 -15.05 12.97
N ARG A 21 -9.89 -14.12 13.92
CA ARG A 21 -8.71 -13.56 14.60
C ARG A 21 -7.96 -14.62 15.39
N ILE A 22 -8.68 -15.42 16.18
CA ILE A 22 -8.09 -16.50 16.98
C ILE A 22 -7.44 -17.54 16.06
N PHE A 23 -8.13 -17.95 15.00
CA PHE A 23 -7.58 -18.91 14.04
C PHE A 23 -6.32 -18.37 13.33
N GLY A 24 -6.37 -17.12 12.87
CA GLY A 24 -5.24 -16.48 12.21
C GLY A 24 -4.01 -16.34 13.12
N ASP A 25 -4.23 -16.00 14.39
CA ASP A 25 -3.16 -15.84 15.37
C ASP A 25 -2.62 -17.19 15.86
N GLN A 26 -3.49 -18.03 16.43
CA GLN A 26 -3.08 -19.25 17.14
C GLN A 26 -2.79 -20.42 16.21
N THR A 27 -3.59 -20.59 15.14
CA THR A 27 -3.45 -21.74 14.24
C THR A 27 -2.47 -21.43 13.11
N LEU A 28 -2.54 -20.23 12.53
CA LEU A 28 -1.67 -19.85 11.41
C LEU A 28 -0.40 -19.10 11.84
N GLY A 29 -0.28 -18.70 13.12
CA GLY A 29 0.87 -17.96 13.64
C GLY A 29 1.03 -16.57 13.04
N LYS A 30 -0.07 -15.93 12.62
CA LYS A 30 -0.05 -14.61 11.96
C LYS A 30 -0.31 -13.50 12.96
N SER A 31 0.34 -12.36 12.76
CA SER A 31 -0.05 -11.11 13.42
C SER A 31 -1.33 -10.60 12.76
N VAL A 32 -2.45 -10.72 13.47
CA VAL A 32 -3.77 -10.35 12.94
C VAL A 32 -4.13 -8.91 13.29
N VAL A 33 -4.48 -8.11 12.27
CA VAL A 33 -5.02 -6.76 12.44
C VAL A 33 -6.45 -6.70 11.93
N THR A 34 -7.33 -6.01 12.65
CA THR A 34 -8.70 -5.73 12.18
C THR A 34 -8.72 -4.39 11.46
N CYS A 35 -9.31 -4.36 10.27
CA CYS A 35 -9.42 -3.14 9.48
C CYS A 35 -10.85 -2.93 8.96
N LYS A 36 -11.14 -1.70 8.56
CA LYS A 36 -12.41 -1.32 7.94
C LYS A 36 -12.45 -1.83 6.50
N ASP A 37 -13.65 -2.11 6.02
CA ASP A 37 -13.91 -2.41 4.62
C ASP A 37 -13.80 -1.12 3.78
N THR A 38 -12.57 -0.80 3.39
CA THR A 38 -12.24 0.36 2.56
C THR A 38 -11.26 -0.05 1.46
N PRO A 39 -11.25 0.61 0.30
CA PRO A 39 -10.36 0.28 -0.81
C PRO A 39 -8.90 0.13 -0.38
N GLY A 40 -8.29 -1.00 -0.74
CA GLY A 40 -6.91 -1.35 -0.41
C GLY A 40 -6.65 -1.68 1.06
N PHE A 41 -7.68 -1.79 1.90
CA PHE A 41 -7.58 -2.06 3.34
C PHE A 41 -6.55 -1.13 4.03
N ILE A 42 -5.54 -1.66 4.72
CA ILE A 42 -4.46 -0.85 5.31
C ILE A 42 -3.19 -0.99 4.47
N ALA A 43 -2.67 -2.20 4.33
CA ALA A 43 -1.36 -2.45 3.73
C ALA A 43 -1.29 -2.02 2.27
N ASN A 44 -2.25 -2.46 1.44
CA ASN A 44 -2.25 -2.10 0.02
C ASN A 44 -2.54 -0.60 -0.17
N ARG A 45 -3.44 -0.03 0.64
CA ARG A 45 -3.78 1.40 0.56
C ARG A 45 -2.56 2.30 0.79
N ILE A 46 -1.79 2.01 1.83
CA ILE A 46 -0.56 2.77 2.15
C ILE A 46 0.54 2.43 1.14
N GLY A 47 0.73 1.14 0.84
CA GLY A 47 1.79 0.67 -0.05
C GLY A 47 1.68 1.24 -1.46
N ILE A 48 0.47 1.27 -2.03
CA ILE A 48 0.22 1.84 -3.37
C ILE A 48 0.51 3.34 -3.36
N LEU A 49 -0.01 4.08 -2.38
CA LEU A 49 0.25 5.52 -2.27
C LEU A 49 1.75 5.84 -2.17
N TRP A 50 2.46 5.08 -1.34
CA TRP A 50 3.90 5.23 -1.15
C TRP A 50 4.67 4.91 -2.43
N MET A 51 4.33 3.81 -3.11
CA MET A 51 4.93 3.38 -4.37
C MET A 51 4.76 4.43 -5.47
N GLU A 52 3.52 4.90 -5.69
CA GLU A 52 3.20 5.92 -6.68
C GLU A 52 3.93 7.24 -6.40
N SER A 53 3.99 7.64 -5.13
CA SER A 53 4.72 8.86 -4.73
C SER A 53 6.21 8.72 -5.00
N ALA A 54 6.81 7.58 -4.65
CA ALA A 54 8.23 7.31 -4.86
C ALA A 54 8.60 7.31 -6.35
N VAL A 55 7.77 6.69 -7.19
CA VAL A 55 7.93 6.72 -8.65
C VAL A 55 7.84 8.14 -9.17
N ARG A 56 6.79 8.89 -8.79
CA ARG A 56 6.59 10.27 -9.22
C ARG A 56 7.80 11.16 -8.88
N PHE A 57 8.28 11.12 -7.63
CA PHE A 57 9.42 11.94 -7.22
C PHE A 57 10.72 11.50 -7.89
N ALA A 58 10.95 10.20 -8.09
CA ALA A 58 12.12 9.73 -8.83
C ALA A 58 12.17 10.30 -10.25
N PHE A 59 11.01 10.35 -10.95
CA PHE A 59 10.92 10.98 -12.27
C PHE A 59 11.05 12.51 -12.22
N GLU A 60 10.41 13.19 -11.27
CA GLU A 60 10.47 14.65 -11.13
C GLU A 60 11.88 15.16 -10.80
N ASP A 61 12.61 14.42 -9.97
CA ASP A 61 13.98 14.75 -9.56
C ASP A 61 15.04 14.19 -10.53
N GLY A 62 14.63 13.46 -11.58
CA GLY A 62 15.54 12.90 -12.59
C GLY A 62 16.49 11.82 -12.06
N LEU A 63 16.07 11.10 -11.03
CA LEU A 63 16.85 10.03 -10.41
C LEU A 63 16.88 8.79 -11.32
N THR A 64 18.00 8.08 -11.33
CA THR A 64 18.07 6.73 -11.87
C THR A 64 17.32 5.75 -10.95
N VAL A 65 16.97 4.57 -11.49
CA VAL A 65 16.30 3.50 -10.73
C VAL A 65 17.15 3.09 -9.52
N GLU A 66 18.46 2.95 -9.74
CA GLU A 66 19.41 2.55 -8.71
C GLU A 66 19.55 3.60 -7.61
N GLU A 67 19.54 4.89 -7.97
CA GLU A 67 19.58 6.00 -7.01
C GLU A 67 18.30 6.05 -6.18
N ALA A 68 17.14 5.94 -6.82
CA ALA A 68 15.85 5.93 -6.14
C ALA A 68 15.74 4.73 -5.17
N ASP A 69 16.11 3.52 -5.59
CA ASP A 69 16.11 2.34 -4.72
C ASP A 69 17.14 2.42 -3.58
N ALA A 70 18.29 3.06 -3.81
CA ALA A 70 19.29 3.30 -2.78
C ALA A 70 18.78 4.27 -1.70
N ILE A 71 18.04 5.31 -2.09
CA ILE A 71 17.43 6.28 -1.17
C ILE A 71 16.26 5.63 -0.41
N ILE A 72 15.35 4.99 -1.15
CA ILE A 72 14.04 4.52 -0.65
C ILE A 72 14.13 3.11 -0.03
N GLY A 73 15.30 2.46 -0.10
CA GLY A 73 15.59 1.17 0.53
C GLY A 73 15.98 1.26 2.01
N ARG A 74 17.18 0.78 2.33
CA ARG A 74 17.64 0.63 3.73
C ARG A 74 17.61 1.92 4.56
N PRO A 75 17.94 3.12 4.02
CA PRO A 75 17.90 4.36 4.81
C PRO A 75 16.52 4.66 5.40
N MET A 76 15.44 4.23 4.72
CA MET A 76 14.05 4.43 5.16
C MET A 76 13.49 3.23 5.95
N GLY A 77 14.32 2.23 6.28
CA GLY A 77 13.88 1.00 6.96
C GLY A 77 13.11 0.03 6.05
N ILE A 78 13.12 0.27 4.75
CA ILE A 78 12.47 -0.56 3.72
C ILE A 78 13.44 -1.66 3.27
N PRO A 79 12.94 -2.85 2.86
CA PRO A 79 13.78 -3.91 2.31
C PRO A 79 14.69 -3.41 1.17
N LYS A 80 15.83 -4.11 0.99
CA LYS A 80 16.84 -3.79 -0.03
C LYS A 80 16.33 -3.78 -1.48
N THR A 81 15.12 -4.28 -1.71
CA THR A 81 14.46 -4.29 -3.01
C THR A 81 14.05 -2.89 -3.47
N GLY A 82 14.02 -1.89 -2.58
CA GLY A 82 13.62 -0.53 -2.94
C GLY A 82 12.19 -0.46 -3.46
N VAL A 83 11.92 0.59 -4.23
CA VAL A 83 10.61 0.87 -4.86
C VAL A 83 10.51 0.16 -6.22
N PHE A 84 11.50 0.32 -7.08
CA PHE A 84 11.52 -0.24 -8.43
C PHE A 84 11.77 -1.75 -8.42
N GLY A 85 12.72 -2.22 -7.63
CA GLY A 85 12.90 -3.67 -7.45
C GLY A 85 11.69 -4.35 -6.80
N LEU A 86 10.89 -3.65 -6.00
CA LEU A 86 9.62 -4.18 -5.49
C LEU A 86 8.53 -4.21 -6.60
N MET A 87 8.48 -3.20 -7.48
CA MET A 87 7.58 -3.24 -8.65
C MET A 87 7.91 -4.40 -9.58
N ASP A 88 9.18 -4.67 -9.85
CA ASP A 88 9.60 -5.81 -10.65
C ASP A 88 9.23 -7.15 -10.00
N LEU A 89 9.34 -7.24 -8.67
CA LEU A 89 8.95 -8.43 -7.93
C LEU A 89 7.44 -8.68 -7.95
N VAL A 90 6.63 -7.62 -7.88
CA VAL A 90 5.16 -7.72 -7.90
C VAL A 90 4.64 -7.95 -9.31
N GLY A 91 5.26 -7.33 -10.31
CA GLY A 91 4.80 -7.29 -11.69
C GLY A 91 4.43 -5.85 -12.07
N ILE A 92 5.27 -5.24 -12.90
CA ILE A 92 5.06 -3.86 -13.37
C ILE A 92 3.80 -3.72 -14.24
N ASP A 93 3.37 -4.81 -14.89
CA ASP A 93 2.16 -4.91 -15.67
C ASP A 93 0.88 -4.83 -14.81
N LEU A 94 0.97 -5.18 -13.53
CA LEU A 94 -0.16 -5.08 -12.61
C LEU A 94 -0.42 -3.66 -12.12
N GLN A 95 0.58 -2.77 -12.18
CA GLN A 95 0.47 -1.41 -11.65
C GLN A 95 -0.72 -0.62 -12.24
N PRO A 96 -0.90 -0.55 -13.56
CA PRO A 96 -2.05 0.16 -14.15
C PRO A 96 -3.40 -0.41 -13.70
N HIS A 97 -3.50 -1.72 -13.52
CA HIS A 97 -4.73 -2.38 -13.08
C HIS A 97 -5.05 -2.07 -11.61
N VAL A 98 -4.03 -2.08 -10.75
CA VAL A 98 -4.16 -1.76 -9.33
C VAL A 98 -4.51 -0.28 -9.15
N ALA A 99 -3.81 0.61 -9.85
CA ALA A 99 -4.10 2.05 -9.82
C ALA A 99 -5.52 2.36 -10.31
N ALA A 100 -5.96 1.75 -11.41
CA ALA A 100 -7.31 1.92 -11.93
C ALA A 100 -8.37 1.40 -10.95
N SER A 101 -8.15 0.24 -10.32
CA SER A 101 -9.05 -0.32 -9.31
C SER A 101 -9.17 0.59 -8.08
N MET A 102 -8.06 1.14 -7.61
CA MET A 102 -8.05 2.09 -6.50
C MET A 102 -8.78 3.38 -6.87
N LEU A 103 -8.49 3.97 -8.03
CA LEU A 103 -9.17 5.17 -8.51
C LEU A 103 -10.69 4.99 -8.63
N ALA A 104 -11.15 3.85 -9.16
CA ALA A 104 -12.57 3.58 -9.34
C ALA A 104 -13.34 3.37 -8.02
N THR A 105 -12.64 3.01 -6.95
CA THR A 105 -13.27 2.62 -5.66
C THR A 105 -13.08 3.68 -4.57
N LEU A 106 -12.13 4.60 -4.74
CA LEU A 106 -11.87 5.67 -3.79
C LEU A 106 -12.91 6.80 -3.90
N PRO A 107 -13.26 7.45 -2.78
CA PRO A 107 -14.08 8.66 -2.82
C PRO A 107 -13.37 9.76 -3.61
N GLU A 108 -14.11 10.44 -4.49
CA GLU A 108 -13.66 11.38 -5.53
C GLU A 108 -12.64 12.44 -5.06
N LYS A 109 -12.66 12.83 -3.78
CA LYS A 109 -11.74 13.82 -3.20
C LYS A 109 -10.39 13.29 -2.69
N THR A 110 -10.23 11.98 -2.48
CA THR A 110 -9.11 11.48 -1.64
C THR A 110 -7.83 11.21 -2.45
N TYR A 111 -7.95 10.69 -3.67
CA TYR A 111 -6.79 10.28 -4.47
C TYR A 111 -6.37 11.39 -5.42
N THR A 112 -7.33 12.01 -6.09
CA THR A 112 -7.13 13.03 -7.11
C THR A 112 -6.35 14.23 -6.56
N GLU A 113 -6.65 14.72 -5.35
CA GLU A 113 -5.95 15.88 -4.76
C GLU A 113 -4.47 15.61 -4.46
N THR A 114 -4.10 14.37 -4.10
CA THR A 114 -2.71 14.00 -3.77
C THR A 114 -1.85 13.84 -5.03
N PHE A 115 -2.44 13.39 -6.15
CA PHE A 115 -1.70 13.08 -7.39
C PHE A 115 -1.87 14.10 -8.53
N THR A 116 -2.91 14.94 -8.50
CA THR A 116 -3.15 15.95 -9.56
C THR A 116 -2.73 17.37 -9.17
N ASN A 117 -2.36 17.60 -7.91
CA ASN A 117 -1.88 18.90 -7.46
C ASN A 117 -0.35 18.94 -7.37
N PRO A 118 0.37 19.48 -8.37
CA PRO A 118 1.82 19.58 -8.36
C PRO A 118 2.39 20.47 -7.23
N ARG A 119 1.53 21.11 -6.41
CA ARG A 119 1.94 21.98 -5.29
C ARG A 119 1.77 21.36 -3.90
N HIS A 120 1.31 20.11 -3.78
CA HIS A 120 1.25 19.43 -2.48
C HIS A 120 2.59 18.80 -2.05
N SER A 121 3.71 19.37 -2.52
CA SER A 121 5.08 19.13 -2.04
C SER A 121 5.41 19.84 -0.73
N SER A 122 4.41 20.39 -0.03
CA SER A 122 4.55 21.00 1.29
C SER A 122 4.36 19.96 2.40
N ILE A 123 5.21 18.93 2.40
CA ILE A 123 5.68 18.35 3.66
C ILE A 123 6.99 19.09 3.97
N ARG A 124 6.85 20.33 4.45
CA ARG A 124 7.86 21.03 5.25
C ARG A 124 7.36 21.05 6.68
#